data_AF-A0A931QDJ2-F1
#
_entry.id   AF-A0A931QDJ2-F1
#
_cell.length_a   1.000
_cell.length_b   1.000
_cell.length_c   1.000
_cell.angle_alpha   90.00
_cell.angle_beta   90.00
_cell.angle_gamma   90.00
#
_symmetry.space_group_name_H-M   'P 1'
#
loop_
_entity.id
_entity.type
_entity.pdbx_description
1 polymer ?
#
loop_
_entity_poly.entity_id
_entity_poly.type
_entity_poly.pdbx_seq_one_letter_code
_entity_poly.pdbx_strand_id
1 'polypeptide(L)'
;MAILDPIYGTPTCVQLIPQVDRNFAEQLKLTPEQRSIGLLSVDNDDATYTAIDEATKMADVEVVYARSFYAGAKHTSGLLSGEIMAILAGPNPAEVRAGLAAAVDYIKTKAIWYS
;
A
#
# COMPACT_ATOMS: atom_id res chain seq x y z
N MET A 1 26.15 2.89 -5.54
CA MET A 1 25.34 3.09 -6.74
C MET A 1 26.16 3.83 -7.76
N ALA A 2 26.19 3.31 -8.98
CA ALA A 2 26.54 4.04 -10.18
C ALA A 2 25.41 5.00 -10.57
N ILE A 3 25.64 5.85 -11.58
CA ILE A 3 24.59 6.71 -12.13
C ILE A 3 23.53 5.84 -12.81
N LEU A 4 22.25 6.09 -12.51
CA LEU A 4 21.10 5.36 -13.02
C LEU A 4 21.05 3.86 -12.65
N ASP A 5 21.65 3.46 -11.53
CA ASP A 5 21.37 2.13 -10.99
C ASP A 5 19.91 2.07 -10.54
N PRO A 6 19.17 0.99 -10.86
CA PRO A 6 17.77 0.85 -10.47
C PRO A 6 17.64 0.68 -8.95
N ILE A 7 16.67 1.38 -8.38
CA ILE A 7 16.29 1.34 -6.98
C ILE A 7 14.85 0.82 -6.93
N TYR A 8 14.71 -0.42 -6.47
CA TYR A 8 13.42 -1.10 -6.33
C TYR A 8 12.82 -0.78 -4.97
N GLY A 9 11.51 -0.57 -4.93
CA GLY A 9 10.78 -0.53 -3.66
C GLY A 9 10.64 -1.94 -3.06
N THR A 10 10.71 -2.01 -1.74
CA THR A 10 10.54 -3.22 -0.95
C THR A 10 9.31 -3.08 -0.06
N PRO A 11 8.25 -3.86 -0.30
CA PRO A 11 7.15 -3.99 0.66
C PRO A 11 7.69 -4.55 1.98
N THR A 12 7.53 -3.81 3.06
CA THR A 12 8.02 -4.17 4.40
C THR A 12 6.96 -4.88 5.23
N CYS A 13 5.67 -4.58 4.99
CA CYS A 13 4.54 -5.31 5.57
C CYS A 13 3.36 -5.36 4.59
N VAL A 14 2.66 -6.49 4.55
CA VAL A 14 1.41 -6.68 3.82
C VAL A 14 0.46 -7.46 4.72
N GLN A 15 -0.72 -6.91 5.01
CA GLN A 15 -1.70 -7.57 5.87
C GLN A 15 -3.13 -7.37 5.38
N LEU A 16 -3.96 -8.39 5.51
CA LEU A 16 -5.37 -8.38 5.15
C LEU A 16 -6.23 -8.47 6.41
N ILE A 17 -7.23 -7.60 6.51
CA ILE A 17 -8.30 -7.70 7.51
C ILE A 17 -9.59 -8.06 6.75
N PRO A 18 -10.06 -9.32 6.86
CA PRO A 18 -11.22 -9.79 6.10
C PRO A 18 -12.52 -9.08 6.47
N GLN A 19 -12.67 -8.69 7.73
CA GLN A 19 -13.81 -7.92 8.18
C GLN A 19 -13.38 -6.89 9.21
N VAL A 20 -13.57 -5.61 8.86
CA VAL A 20 -13.18 -4.48 9.72
C VAL A 20 -14.21 -4.31 10.84
N ASP A 21 -13.70 -4.01 12.04
CA ASP A 21 -14.56 -3.60 13.15
C ASP A 21 -15.31 -2.30 12.82
N ARG A 22 -16.56 -2.18 13.27
CA ARG A 22 -17.42 -1.05 12.92
C ARG A 22 -16.84 0.30 13.35
N ASN A 23 -16.28 0.37 14.56
CA ASN A 23 -15.73 1.62 15.07
C ASN A 23 -14.51 2.05 14.26
N PHE A 24 -13.69 1.09 13.82
CA PHE A 24 -12.53 1.40 12.99
C PHE A 24 -12.92 1.78 11.55
N ALA A 25 -13.92 1.12 10.98
CA ALA A 25 -14.48 1.47 9.68
C ALA A 25 -15.01 2.91 9.65
N GLU A 26 -15.68 3.37 10.73
CA GLU A 26 -16.13 4.75 10.88
C GLU A 26 -14.98 5.76 10.89
N GLN A 27 -13.87 5.46 11.59
CA GLN A 27 -12.68 6.33 11.61
C GLN A 27 -12.02 6.44 10.23
N LEU A 28 -12.02 5.36 9.47
CA LEU A 28 -11.53 5.32 8.09
C LEU A 28 -12.56 5.86 7.08
N LYS A 29 -13.77 6.20 7.52
CA LYS A 29 -14.89 6.68 6.68
C LYS A 29 -15.24 5.71 5.55
N LEU A 30 -15.18 4.41 5.83
CA LEU A 30 -15.52 3.37 4.86
C LEU A 30 -17.00 3.42 4.49
N THR A 31 -17.31 3.09 3.24
CA THR A 31 -18.70 2.86 2.83
C THR A 31 -19.24 1.55 3.44
N PRO A 32 -20.57 1.34 3.51
CA PRO A 32 -21.15 0.09 3.97
C PRO A 32 -20.69 -1.15 3.18
N GLU A 33 -20.35 -0.96 1.90
CA GLU A 33 -19.88 -2.00 1.01
C GLU A 33 -18.41 -2.37 1.30
N GLN A 34 -17.58 -1.43 1.76
CA GLN A 34 -16.16 -1.61 2.06
C GLN A 34 -15.94 -2.38 3.37
N ARG A 35 -16.08 -3.70 3.32
CA ARG A 35 -16.02 -4.58 4.50
C ARG A 35 -14.63 -5.10 4.83
N SER A 36 -13.74 -5.18 3.84
CA SER A 36 -12.39 -5.70 3.98
C SER A 36 -11.37 -4.60 3.71
N ILE A 37 -10.22 -4.64 4.40
CA ILE A 37 -9.11 -3.72 4.14
C ILE A 37 -7.76 -4.43 4.03
N GLY A 38 -6.87 -3.85 3.24
CA GLY A 38 -5.52 -4.30 2.99
C GLY A 38 -4.54 -3.22 3.42
N LEU A 39 -3.60 -3.58 4.30
CA LEU A 39 -2.56 -2.72 4.83
C LEU A 39 -1.26 -3.00 4.06
N LEU A 40 -0.61 -1.94 3.59
CA LEU A 40 0.66 -2.02 2.87
C LEU A 40 1.62 -0.96 3.40
N SER A 41 2.84 -1.36 3.76
CA SER A 41 3.95 -0.44 4.03
C SER A 41 5.16 -0.79 3.17
N VAL A 42 5.91 0.24 2.77
CA VAL A 42 6.97 0.15 1.75
C VAL A 42 8.06 1.18 2.06
N ASP A 43 9.28 0.90 1.64
CA ASP A 43 10.45 1.79 1.78
C ASP A 43 10.59 2.84 0.65
N ASN A 44 9.58 2.97 -0.22
CA ASN A 44 9.50 3.98 -1.28
C ASN A 44 8.06 4.50 -1.40
N ASP A 45 7.83 5.77 -1.07
CA ASP A 45 6.49 6.34 -1.01
C ASP A 45 5.86 6.63 -2.38
N ASP A 46 6.56 7.32 -3.28
CA ASP A 46 6.08 7.64 -4.62
C ASP A 46 5.80 6.40 -5.48
N ALA A 47 6.64 5.37 -5.36
CA ALA A 47 6.39 4.08 -6.00
C ALA A 47 5.11 3.44 -5.46
N THR A 48 4.84 3.59 -4.15
CA THR A 48 3.64 3.06 -3.52
C THR A 48 2.39 3.82 -3.95
N TYR A 49 2.41 5.15 -4.03
CA TYR A 49 1.26 5.93 -4.53
C TYR A 49 0.86 5.50 -5.94
N THR A 50 1.85 5.29 -6.82
CA THR A 50 1.60 4.81 -8.18
C THR A 50 1.06 3.38 -8.19
N ALA A 51 1.59 2.51 -7.33
CA ALA A 51 1.18 1.12 -7.25
C ALA A 51 -0.22 0.91 -6.67
N ILE A 52 -0.63 1.73 -5.69
CA ILE A 52 -1.99 1.66 -5.13
C ILE A 52 -3.02 2.29 -6.07
N ASP A 53 -2.63 3.26 -6.91
CA ASP A 53 -3.46 3.68 -8.06
C ASP A 53 -3.63 2.52 -9.05
N GLU A 54 -2.54 1.81 -9.38
CA GLU A 54 -2.62 0.60 -10.21
C GLU A 54 -3.59 -0.43 -9.65
N ALA A 55 -3.54 -0.67 -8.33
CA ALA A 55 -4.43 -1.61 -7.66
C ALA A 55 -5.92 -1.30 -7.91
N THR A 56 -6.32 -0.01 -7.95
CA THR A 56 -7.72 0.39 -8.22
C THR A 56 -8.21 0.06 -9.62
N LYS A 57 -7.30 -0.17 -10.58
CA LYS A 57 -7.63 -0.59 -11.95
C LYS A 57 -7.67 -2.12 -12.08
N MET A 58 -7.00 -2.82 -11.17
CA MET A 58 -6.81 -4.27 -11.24
C MET A 58 -7.78 -5.05 -10.34
N ALA A 59 -8.40 -4.39 -9.36
CA ALA A 59 -9.37 -4.97 -8.44
C ALA A 59 -10.42 -3.94 -8.01
N ASP A 60 -11.56 -4.40 -7.51
CA ASP A 60 -12.62 -3.55 -6.96
C ASP A 60 -12.22 -3.06 -5.55
N VAL A 61 -11.29 -2.10 -5.53
CA VAL A 61 -10.72 -1.50 -4.33
C VAL A 61 -10.55 0.01 -4.47
N GLU A 62 -10.64 0.71 -3.35
CA GLU A 62 -10.34 2.13 -3.24
C GLU A 62 -9.22 2.39 -2.24
N VAL A 63 -8.45 3.45 -2.46
CA VAL A 63 -7.44 3.91 -1.51
C VAL A 63 -8.12 4.77 -0.44
N VAL A 64 -8.25 4.25 0.78
CA VAL A 64 -8.92 4.95 1.89
C VAL A 64 -7.94 5.65 2.83
N TYR A 65 -6.66 5.32 2.74
CA TYR A 65 -5.58 6.00 3.45
C TYR A 65 -4.27 5.83 2.70
N ALA A 66 -3.48 6.91 2.57
CA ALA A 66 -2.11 6.84 2.10
C ALA A 66 -1.33 8.05 2.64
N ARG A 67 -0.29 7.78 3.44
CA ARG A 67 0.55 8.82 4.05
C ARG A 67 2.00 8.36 4.15
N SER A 68 2.89 9.21 3.65
CA SER A 68 4.33 9.09 3.85
C SER A 68 4.72 9.42 5.30
N PHE A 69 5.86 8.90 5.73
CA PHE A 69 6.47 9.14 7.03
C PHE A 69 7.58 10.19 6.92
N TYR A 70 7.76 10.95 8.00
CA TYR A 70 8.78 11.99 8.03
C TYR A 70 10.19 11.40 7.91
N ALA A 71 11.03 12.08 7.12
CA ALA A 71 12.45 11.78 6.89
C ALA A 71 12.75 10.47 6.12
N GLY A 72 11.76 9.79 5.55
CA GLY A 72 11.99 8.68 4.63
C GLY A 72 12.56 7.39 5.26
N ALA A 73 12.83 6.40 4.44
CA ALA A 73 13.02 5.01 4.87
C ALA A 73 14.31 4.77 5.67
N LYS A 74 15.29 5.66 5.51
CA LYS A 74 16.54 5.65 6.28
C LYS A 74 16.35 6.07 7.75
N HIS A 75 15.21 6.68 8.07
CA HIS A 75 14.86 7.18 9.41
C HIS A 75 13.59 6.52 9.96
N THR A 76 13.39 5.25 9.58
CA THR A 76 12.20 4.48 9.92
C THR A 76 12.05 4.22 11.43
N SER A 77 10.82 4.23 11.93
CA SER A 77 10.50 3.96 13.35
C SER A 77 10.56 2.48 13.74
N GLY A 78 10.69 1.58 12.77
CA GLY A 78 10.79 0.15 12.99
C GLY A 78 10.89 -0.64 11.68
N LEU A 79 11.22 -1.93 11.79
CA LEU A 79 11.51 -2.80 10.64
C LEU A 79 10.37 -2.90 9.61
N LEU A 80 9.12 -2.71 10.04
CA LEU A 80 7.93 -2.85 9.21
C LEU A 80 7.36 -1.52 8.72
N SER A 81 7.90 -0.39 9.17
CA SER A 81 7.32 0.92 8.85
C SER A 81 7.68 1.34 7.42
N GLY A 82 8.94 1.16 6.99
CA GLY A 82 9.39 1.75 5.73
C GLY A 82 9.29 3.27 5.80
N GLU A 83 8.72 3.90 4.76
CA GLU A 83 8.45 5.34 4.70
C GLU A 83 7.04 5.72 4.26
N ILE A 84 6.13 4.76 4.08
CA ILE A 84 4.73 5.02 3.76
C ILE A 84 3.84 3.90 4.32
N MET A 85 2.62 4.27 4.68
CA MET A 85 1.52 3.32 4.88
C MET A 85 0.34 3.67 3.98
N ALA A 86 -0.18 2.64 3.29
CA ALA A 86 -1.38 2.71 2.49
C ALA A 86 -2.42 1.67 2.96
N ILE A 87 -3.69 2.02 2.80
CA ILE A 87 -4.84 1.16 3.09
C ILE A 87 -5.75 1.12 1.87
N LEU A 88 -5.95 -0.09 1.34
CA LEU A 88 -6.95 -0.39 0.32
C LEU A 88 -8.21 -0.91 1.00
N ALA A 89 -9.40 -0.48 0.58
CA ALA A 89 -10.67 -1.03 1.04
C ALA A 89 -11.45 -1.62 -0.13
N GLY A 90 -12.14 -2.74 0.09
CA GLY A 90 -12.92 -3.42 -0.94
C GLY A 90 -14.09 -4.20 -0.35
N PRO A 91 -14.96 -4.76 -1.20
CA PRO A 91 -16.20 -5.38 -0.76
C PRO A 91 -16.01 -6.71 -0.03
N ASN A 92 -14.90 -7.39 -0.33
CA ASN A 92 -14.60 -8.70 0.21
C ASN A 92 -13.08 -8.97 0.25
N PRO A 93 -12.63 -10.03 0.94
CA PRO A 93 -11.20 -10.31 1.10
C PRO A 93 -10.50 -10.71 -0.20
N ALA A 94 -11.22 -11.15 -1.23
CA ALA A 94 -10.63 -11.55 -2.51
C ALA A 94 -10.20 -10.32 -3.33
N GLU A 95 -11.07 -9.31 -3.44
CA GLU A 95 -10.76 -8.06 -4.13
C GLU A 95 -9.59 -7.33 -3.48
N VAL A 96 -9.60 -7.22 -2.14
CA VAL A 96 -8.49 -6.61 -1.41
C VAL A 96 -7.19 -7.36 -1.59
N ARG A 97 -7.22 -8.71 -1.62
CA ARG A 97 -6.02 -9.52 -1.89
C ARG A 97 -5.51 -9.29 -3.31
N ALA A 98 -6.39 -9.20 -4.29
CA ALA A 98 -6.04 -8.91 -5.67
C ALA A 98 -5.40 -7.52 -5.80
N GLY A 99 -5.99 -6.50 -5.17
CA GLY A 99 -5.42 -5.14 -5.11
C GLY A 99 -4.04 -5.08 -4.45
N LEU A 100 -3.86 -5.74 -3.29
CA LEU A 100 -2.55 -5.84 -2.63
C LEU A 100 -1.52 -6.56 -3.50
N ALA A 101 -1.91 -7.64 -4.17
CA ALA A 101 -1.01 -8.38 -5.06
C ALA A 101 -0.57 -7.51 -6.26
N ALA A 102 -1.51 -6.79 -6.88
CA ALA A 102 -1.22 -5.84 -7.96
C ALA A 102 -0.27 -4.73 -7.51
N ALA A 103 -0.52 -4.11 -6.35
CA ALA A 103 0.36 -3.07 -5.82
C ALA A 103 1.78 -3.60 -5.55
N VAL A 104 1.90 -4.76 -4.89
CA VAL A 104 3.21 -5.38 -4.59
C VAL A 104 3.98 -5.73 -5.85
N ASP A 105 3.30 -6.25 -6.88
CA ASP A 105 3.93 -6.55 -8.17
C ASP A 105 4.41 -5.27 -8.87
N TYR A 106 3.57 -4.23 -8.89
CA TYR A 106 3.91 -2.95 -9.53
C TYR A 106 5.11 -2.26 -8.88
N ILE A 107 5.19 -2.27 -7.54
CA ILE A 107 6.34 -1.74 -6.78
C ILE A 107 7.63 -2.46 -7.18
N LYS A 108 7.58 -3.78 -7.34
CA LYS A 108 8.76 -4.61 -7.60
C LYS A 108 9.20 -4.61 -9.06
N THR A 109 8.32 -4.24 -9.99
CA THR A 109 8.56 -4.47 -11.43
C THR A 109 8.37 -3.26 -12.33
N LYS A 110 7.64 -2.23 -11.90
CA LYS A 110 7.27 -1.08 -12.76
C LYS A 110 7.67 0.27 -12.17
N ALA A 111 7.41 0.50 -10.89
CA ALA A 111 7.68 1.77 -10.22
C ALA A 111 9.13 1.84 -9.71
N ILE A 112 10.09 1.93 -10.64
CA ILE A 112 11.52 1.85 -10.34
C ILE A 112 12.15 3.26 -10.36
N TRP A 113 12.91 3.56 -9.31
CA TRP A 113 13.71 4.78 -9.19
C TRP A 113 15.13 4.55 -9.70
N TYR A 114 15.88 5.64 -9.95
CA TYR A 114 17.24 5.59 -10.48
C TYR A 114 18.12 6.59 -9.75
N SER A 115 19.38 6.24 -9.48
CA SER A 115 20.35 7.05 -8.71
C SER A 115 21.13 8.11 -9.47
#